data_AF-A0A654LXU3-F1
#
_entry.id   AF-A0A654LXU3-F1
#
_cell.length_a   1.000
_cell.length_b   1.000
_cell.length_c   1.000
_cell.angle_alpha   90.00
_cell.angle_beta   90.00
_cell.angle_gamma   90.00
#
_symmetry.space_group_name_H-M   'P 1'
#
loop_
_entity.id
_entity.type
_entity.pdbx_description
1 polymer ?
#
loop_
_entity_poly.entity_id
_entity_poly.type
_entity_poly.pdbx_seq_one_letter_code
_entity_poly.pdbx_strand_id
1 'polypeptide(L)'
;MTESLTESMRSFISKSVISPASCKKFLASDGISSNNLLLKDQTGKVLLNCKNVNALKDKIDGIGISFAITKNLDEYQFLLCNYIPVLPDHDVFKLKFQKMRLLITMFINKLVDVLLQPNIRAKDLIDLNKHGNAILLEVSELTHEYRERDKDDTVKYVLNQKNIDTINLNMDYFTKFNTTEIQINKILLSIYGYETDEPAVE
;
A
#
# COMPACT_ATOMS: atom_id res chain seq x y z
N MET A 1 -20.44 13.20 -9.01
CA MET A 1 -20.00 12.62 -7.71
C MET A 1 -18.81 11.67 -7.87
N THR A 2 -18.69 10.98 -9.00
CA THR A 2 -17.56 10.11 -9.38
C THR A 2 -16.26 10.88 -9.69
N GLU A 3 -16.31 12.01 -10.41
CA GLU A 3 -15.11 12.82 -10.74
C GLU A 3 -14.36 13.33 -9.50
N SER A 4 -15.09 13.83 -8.49
CA SER A 4 -14.50 14.32 -7.24
C SER A 4 -13.74 13.23 -6.45
N LEU A 5 -14.23 11.98 -6.49
CA LEU A 5 -13.54 10.85 -5.86
C LEU A 5 -12.27 10.48 -6.64
N THR A 6 -12.32 10.52 -7.97
CA THR A 6 -11.20 10.24 -8.85
C THR A 6 -10.09 11.30 -8.72
N GLU A 7 -10.43 12.58 -8.63
CA GLU A 7 -9.48 13.66 -8.37
C GLU A 7 -8.83 13.55 -6.99
N SER A 8 -9.62 13.23 -5.96
CA SER A 8 -9.13 12.99 -4.60
C SER A 8 -8.13 11.82 -4.57
N MET A 9 -8.46 10.71 -5.25
CA MET A 9 -7.58 9.54 -5.36
C MET A 9 -6.31 9.86 -6.16
N ARG A 10 -6.42 10.59 -7.27
CA ARG A 10 -5.26 11.05 -8.06
C ARG A 10 -4.33 11.92 -7.22
N SER A 11 -4.88 12.85 -6.44
CA SER A 11 -4.11 13.70 -5.51
C SER A 11 -3.42 12.85 -4.43
N PHE A 12 -4.13 11.88 -3.86
CA PHE A 12 -3.58 10.96 -2.87
C PHE A 12 -2.43 10.11 -3.41
N ILE A 13 -2.60 9.51 -4.60
CA ILE A 13 -1.56 8.71 -5.28
C ILE A 13 -0.35 9.58 -5.57
N SER A 14 -0.54 10.74 -6.20
CA SER A 14 0.56 11.64 -6.56
C SER A 14 1.39 12.04 -5.34
N LYS A 15 0.74 12.31 -4.20
CA LYS A 15 1.42 12.66 -2.94
C LYS A 15 2.07 11.48 -2.23
N SER A 16 1.43 10.30 -2.25
CA SER A 16 1.83 9.16 -1.42
C SER A 16 2.85 8.24 -2.11
N VAL A 17 2.92 8.27 -3.44
CA VAL A 17 3.54 7.21 -4.24
C VAL A 17 4.73 7.74 -5.06
N ILE A 18 4.62 8.94 -5.64
CA ILE A 18 5.60 9.46 -6.61
C ILE A 18 6.65 10.40 -6.02
N SER A 19 6.40 11.02 -4.86
CA SER A 19 7.36 11.96 -4.28
C SER A 19 8.66 11.25 -3.82
N PRO A 20 9.83 11.61 -4.35
CA PRO A 20 11.12 11.04 -3.93
C PRO A 20 11.60 11.56 -2.56
N ALA A 21 10.86 12.47 -1.93
CA ALA A 21 11.41 13.36 -0.90
C ALA A 21 11.56 12.78 0.53
N SER A 22 11.08 11.57 0.85
CA SER A 22 11.65 10.79 1.96
C SER A 22 11.01 9.42 2.11
N CYS A 23 11.76 8.35 1.82
CA CYS A 23 11.42 7.02 2.27
C CYS A 23 11.56 6.96 3.79
N LYS A 24 10.44 6.97 4.52
CA LYS A 24 10.41 6.85 5.97
C LYS A 24 9.46 5.74 6.37
N LYS A 25 9.83 5.05 7.43
CA LYS A 25 8.93 4.14 8.13
C LYS A 25 7.78 4.93 8.76
N PHE A 26 6.59 4.38 8.69
CA PHE A 26 5.44 4.84 9.45
C PHE A 26 5.63 4.57 10.94
N LEU A 27 6.24 3.44 11.31
CA LEU A 27 6.45 3.10 12.72
C LEU A 27 7.65 3.82 13.32
N ALA A 28 7.36 4.62 14.33
CA ALA A 28 8.37 5.13 15.27
C ALA A 28 8.46 4.27 16.55
N SER A 29 7.42 3.51 16.89
CA SER A 29 7.39 2.53 17.98
C SER A 29 6.37 1.45 17.64
N ASP A 30 6.73 0.17 17.81
CA ASP A 30 5.99 -0.97 17.23
C ASP A 30 4.82 -1.49 18.07
N GLY A 31 4.74 -1.16 19.36
CA GLY A 31 3.76 -1.75 20.26
C GLY A 31 3.89 -3.27 20.43
N ILE A 32 5.02 -3.88 20.03
CA ILE A 32 5.31 -5.32 20.17
C ILE A 32 6.47 -5.51 21.13
N SER A 33 7.62 -4.91 20.80
CA SER A 33 8.81 -4.85 21.68
C SER A 33 8.72 -3.70 22.69
N SER A 34 7.73 -2.82 22.50
CA SER A 34 7.49 -1.62 23.29
C SER A 34 6.05 -1.57 23.82
N ASN A 35 5.82 -0.88 24.95
CA ASN A 35 4.47 -0.69 25.49
C ASN A 35 3.71 0.48 24.84
N ASN A 36 4.24 1.05 23.74
CA ASN A 36 3.59 2.11 22.96
C ASN A 36 3.67 1.79 21.46
N LEU A 37 2.57 2.00 20.74
CA LEU A 37 2.54 2.04 19.28
C LEU A 37 2.51 3.51 18.83
N LEU A 38 3.46 3.91 17.99
CA LEU A 38 3.53 5.26 17.44
C LEU A 38 3.68 5.19 15.92
N LEU A 39 2.66 5.67 15.22
CA LEU A 39 2.62 5.81 13.77
C LEU A 39 2.75 7.27 13.38
N LYS A 40 3.58 7.54 12.38
CA LYS A 40 3.76 8.85 11.74
C LYS A 40 3.59 8.71 10.24
N ASP A 41 3.12 9.75 9.57
CA ASP A 41 3.12 9.77 8.11
C ASP A 41 4.52 10.03 7.55
N GLN A 42 4.63 10.03 6.23
CA GLN A 42 5.89 10.25 5.51
C GLN A 42 6.47 11.67 5.73
N THR A 43 5.66 12.63 6.20
CA THR A 43 6.11 13.98 6.58
C THR A 43 6.61 14.04 8.02
N GLY A 44 6.36 12.99 8.82
CA GLY A 44 6.69 12.91 10.23
C GLY A 44 5.56 13.35 11.17
N LYS A 45 4.39 13.70 10.64
CA LYS A 45 3.20 14.04 11.44
C LYS A 45 2.67 12.78 12.11
N VAL A 46 2.31 12.89 13.39
CA VAL A 46 1.73 11.77 14.15
C VAL A 46 0.36 11.41 13.59
N LEU A 47 0.18 10.14 13.23
CA LEU A 47 -1.09 9.55 12.82
C LEU A 47 -1.81 8.89 14.00
N LEU A 48 -1.06 8.15 14.82
CA LEU A 48 -1.59 7.44 15.99
C LEU A 48 -0.52 7.33 17.06
N ASN A 49 -0.91 7.57 18.30
CA ASN A 49 -0.08 7.33 19.48
C ASN A 49 -0.90 6.54 20.50
N CYS A 50 -0.73 5.22 20.50
CA CYS A 50 -1.40 4.33 21.44
C CYS A 50 -0.43 3.94 22.56
N LYS A 51 -0.75 4.36 23.78
CA LYS A 51 0.00 3.97 24.98
C LYS A 51 -0.63 2.77 25.66
N ASN A 52 0.15 2.02 26.43
CA ASN A 52 -0.31 0.84 27.16
C ASN A 52 -0.90 -0.23 26.23
N VAL A 53 -0.22 -0.51 25.13
CA VAL A 53 -0.70 -1.48 24.12
C VAL A 53 -0.97 -2.87 24.70
N ASN A 54 -0.29 -3.27 25.79
CA ASN A 54 -0.56 -4.55 26.43
C ASN A 54 -2.00 -4.62 26.99
N ALA A 55 -2.45 -3.57 27.67
CA ALA A 55 -3.82 -3.50 28.17
C ALA A 55 -4.86 -3.46 27.03
N LEU A 56 -4.48 -2.98 25.85
CA LEU A 56 -5.35 -2.98 24.68
C LEU A 56 -5.43 -4.37 24.04
N LYS A 57 -4.29 -5.10 23.98
CA LYS A 57 -4.21 -6.49 23.52
C LYS A 57 -5.06 -7.43 24.37
N ASP A 58 -5.10 -7.20 25.69
CA ASP A 58 -5.89 -8.01 26.61
C ASP A 58 -7.41 -7.79 26.47
N LYS A 59 -7.82 -6.65 25.90
CA LYS A 59 -9.23 -6.24 25.81
C LYS A 59 -9.83 -6.45 24.43
N ILE A 60 -9.01 -6.43 23.38
CA ILE A 60 -9.49 -6.39 22.00
C ILE A 60 -8.81 -7.50 21.21
N ASP A 61 -9.58 -8.53 20.90
CA ASP A 61 -9.13 -9.66 20.10
C ASP A 61 -8.60 -9.20 18.73
N GLY A 62 -7.49 -9.81 18.32
CA GLY A 62 -6.87 -9.57 17.02
C GLY A 62 -6.00 -8.32 16.94
N ILE A 63 -6.00 -7.42 17.93
CA ILE A 63 -5.21 -6.18 17.82
C ILE A 63 -3.70 -6.42 17.80
N GLY A 64 -3.21 -7.42 18.56
CA GLY A 64 -1.81 -7.82 18.53
C GLY A 64 -1.37 -8.30 17.14
N ILE A 65 -2.26 -8.99 16.43
CA ILE A 65 -2.05 -9.40 15.04
C ILE A 65 -2.00 -8.17 14.13
N SER A 66 -2.89 -7.19 14.34
CA SER A 66 -2.87 -5.94 13.57
C SER A 66 -1.54 -5.20 13.70
N PHE A 67 -0.96 -5.16 14.90
CA PHE A 67 0.35 -4.53 15.13
C PHE A 67 1.48 -5.28 14.45
N ALA A 68 1.48 -6.62 14.50
CA ALA A 68 2.46 -7.45 13.79
C ALA A 68 2.37 -7.26 12.27
N ILE A 69 1.15 -7.25 11.71
CA ILE A 69 0.91 -7.00 10.28
C ILE A 69 1.43 -5.61 9.90
N THR A 70 1.09 -4.59 10.69
CA THR A 70 1.52 -3.20 10.45
C THR A 70 3.03 -3.08 10.43
N LYS A 71 3.73 -3.75 11.36
CA LYS A 71 5.19 -3.81 11.38
C LYS A 71 5.77 -4.37 10.10
N ASN A 72 5.29 -5.54 9.68
CA ASN A 72 5.81 -6.18 8.48
C ASN A 72 5.49 -5.37 7.21
N LEU A 73 4.28 -4.80 7.11
CA LEU A 73 3.90 -3.95 5.98
C LEU A 73 4.74 -2.68 5.92
N ASP A 74 5.06 -2.07 7.07
CA ASP A 74 5.92 -0.90 7.14
C ASP A 74 7.37 -1.20 6.69
N GLU A 75 7.90 -2.37 7.05
CA GLU A 75 9.19 -2.84 6.55
C GLU A 75 9.19 -3.01 5.03
N TYR A 76 8.14 -3.63 4.47
CA TYR A 76 7.99 -3.74 3.02
C TYR A 76 7.80 -2.39 2.35
N GLN A 77 6.96 -1.50 2.89
CA GLN A 77 6.79 -0.16 2.31
C GLN A 77 8.12 0.59 2.24
N PHE A 78 8.93 0.51 3.29
CA PHE A 78 10.24 1.14 3.32
C PHE A 78 11.18 0.55 2.27
N LEU A 79 11.19 -0.79 2.15
CA LEU A 79 11.96 -1.49 1.12
C LEU A 79 11.54 -1.08 -0.30
N LEU A 80 10.24 -1.15 -0.60
CA LEU A 80 9.68 -0.78 -1.89
C LEU A 80 9.98 0.68 -2.25
N CYS A 81 9.91 1.57 -1.26
CA CYS A 81 10.24 2.98 -1.45
C CYS A 81 11.68 3.18 -1.94
N ASN A 82 12.62 2.32 -1.51
CA ASN A 82 14.00 2.37 -1.98
C ASN A 82 14.19 1.74 -3.37
N TYR A 83 13.37 0.76 -3.76
CA TYR A 83 13.44 0.13 -5.08
C TYR A 83 12.84 0.99 -6.19
N ILE A 84 11.73 1.67 -5.94
CA ILE A 84 10.98 2.41 -6.96
C ILE A 84 11.81 3.47 -7.71
N PRO A 85 12.61 4.32 -7.03
CA PRO A 85 13.36 5.39 -7.72
C PRO A 85 14.42 4.90 -8.69
N VAL A 86 14.92 3.67 -8.50
CA VAL A 86 15.97 3.08 -9.35
C VAL A 86 15.41 2.31 -10.54
N LEU A 87 14.08 2.16 -10.63
CA LEU A 87 13.43 1.46 -11.73
C LEU A 87 13.00 2.45 -12.83
N PRO A 88 13.15 2.09 -14.11
CA PRO A 88 12.58 2.85 -15.21
C PRO A 88 11.05 2.95 -15.12
N ASP A 89 10.47 4.03 -15.65
CA ASP A 89 9.00 4.25 -15.64
C ASP A 89 8.22 3.17 -16.41
N HIS A 90 8.88 2.52 -17.36
CA HIS A 90 8.33 1.40 -18.12
C HIS A 90 8.52 0.04 -17.44
N ASP A 91 9.16 -0.04 -16.26
CA ASP A 91 9.35 -1.31 -15.57
C ASP A 91 8.05 -1.74 -14.87
N VAL A 92 7.58 -2.95 -15.18
CA VAL A 92 6.35 -3.53 -14.60
C VAL A 92 6.43 -3.57 -13.06
N PHE A 93 7.60 -3.88 -12.49
CA PHE A 93 7.78 -3.90 -11.04
C PHE A 93 7.66 -2.52 -10.43
N LYS A 94 8.05 -1.45 -11.14
CA LYS A 94 7.87 -0.09 -10.63
C LYS A 94 6.38 0.18 -10.37
N LEU A 95 5.52 -0.15 -11.33
CA LEU A 95 4.09 0.04 -11.20
C LEU A 95 3.48 -0.86 -10.13
N LYS A 96 3.86 -2.14 -10.08
CA LYS A 96 3.41 -3.06 -9.01
C LYS A 96 3.83 -2.60 -7.62
N PHE A 97 5.08 -2.17 -7.45
CA PHE A 97 5.59 -1.64 -6.18
C PHE A 97 4.88 -0.37 -5.75
N GLN A 98 4.55 0.52 -6.70
CA GLN A 98 3.79 1.73 -6.42
C GLN A 98 2.37 1.39 -5.93
N LYS A 99 1.73 0.38 -6.52
CA LYS A 99 0.44 -0.15 -6.03
C LYS A 99 0.54 -0.77 -4.64
N MET A 100 1.57 -1.56 -4.37
CA MET A 100 1.77 -2.14 -3.05
C MET A 100 2.02 -1.07 -1.98
N ARG A 101 2.82 -0.04 -2.27
CA ARG A 101 2.99 1.10 -1.34
C ARG A 101 1.68 1.84 -1.08
N LEU A 102 0.85 2.01 -2.10
CA LEU A 102 -0.47 2.60 -1.96
C LEU A 102 -1.37 1.75 -1.05
N LEU A 103 -1.48 0.44 -1.32
CA LEU A 103 -2.24 -0.51 -0.51
C LEU A 103 -1.80 -0.50 0.96
N ILE A 104 -0.50 -0.53 1.21
CA ILE A 104 0.04 -0.46 2.58
C ILE A 104 -0.37 0.84 3.26
N THR A 105 -0.28 1.97 2.56
CA THR A 105 -0.68 3.28 3.11
C THR A 105 -2.18 3.31 3.43
N MET A 106 -3.02 2.78 2.53
CA MET A 106 -4.47 2.68 2.75
C MET A 106 -4.81 1.76 3.92
N PHE A 107 -4.12 0.62 4.04
CA PHE A 107 -4.26 -0.29 5.18
C PHE A 107 -3.92 0.41 6.51
N ILE A 108 -2.78 1.11 6.57
CA ILE A 108 -2.36 1.82 7.78
C ILE A 108 -3.37 2.89 8.17
N ASN A 109 -3.83 3.70 7.21
CA ASN A 109 -4.87 4.71 7.47
C ASN A 109 -6.16 4.06 7.98
N LYS A 110 -6.58 2.95 7.38
CA LYS A 110 -7.78 2.23 7.81
C LYS A 110 -7.63 1.67 9.23
N LEU A 111 -6.45 1.16 9.58
CA LEU A 111 -6.17 0.69 10.93
C LEU A 111 -6.21 1.85 11.93
N VAL A 112 -5.60 2.99 11.60
CA VAL A 112 -5.65 4.20 12.44
C VAL A 112 -7.09 4.61 12.68
N ASP A 113 -7.92 4.67 11.62
CA ASP A 113 -9.34 5.01 11.74
C ASP A 113 -10.08 4.05 12.68
N VAL A 114 -9.85 2.74 12.57
CA VAL A 114 -10.46 1.74 13.45
C VAL A 114 -10.02 1.94 14.89
N LEU A 115 -8.73 2.18 15.14
CA LEU A 115 -8.18 2.33 16.49
C LEU A 115 -8.56 3.65 17.18
N LEU A 116 -8.95 4.67 16.40
CA LEU A 116 -9.47 5.93 16.92
C LEU A 116 -10.97 5.88 17.22
N GLN A 117 -11.68 4.81 16.85
CA GLN A 117 -13.10 4.67 17.20
C GLN A 117 -13.28 4.48 18.70
N PRO A 118 -14.33 5.06 19.30
CA PRO A 118 -14.60 4.94 20.73
C PRO A 118 -14.92 3.50 21.14
N ASN A 119 -15.52 2.71 20.24
CA ASN A 119 -15.89 1.31 20.47
C ASN A 119 -15.32 0.46 19.33
N ILE A 120 -14.08 0.01 19.50
CA ILE A 120 -13.40 -0.85 18.53
C ILE A 120 -14.10 -2.20 18.47
N ARG A 121 -14.60 -2.59 17.30
CA ARG A 121 -15.22 -3.90 17.10
C ARG A 121 -14.16 -4.91 16.69
N ALA A 122 -14.01 -5.99 17.47
CA ALA A 122 -13.05 -7.05 17.17
C ALA A 122 -13.22 -7.63 15.75
N LYS A 123 -14.46 -7.74 15.26
CA LYS A 123 -14.75 -8.19 13.89
C LYS A 123 -14.08 -7.32 12.83
N ASP A 124 -14.10 -6.00 13.00
CA ASP A 124 -13.49 -5.07 12.03
C ASP A 124 -11.97 -5.27 11.98
N LEU A 125 -11.32 -5.50 13.13
CA LEU A 125 -9.90 -5.83 13.19
C LEU A 125 -9.59 -7.19 12.57
N ILE A 126 -10.41 -8.21 12.83
CA ILE A 126 -10.21 -9.55 12.26
C ILE A 126 -10.30 -9.51 10.73
N ASP A 127 -11.30 -8.84 10.18
CA ASP A 127 -11.47 -8.73 8.74
C ASP A 127 -10.37 -7.86 8.11
N LEU A 128 -9.96 -6.78 8.78
CA LEU A 128 -8.79 -6.00 8.39
C LEU A 128 -7.51 -6.84 8.41
N ASN A 129 -7.30 -7.66 9.44
CA ASN A 129 -6.12 -8.53 9.56
C ASN A 129 -6.04 -9.58 8.45
N LYS A 130 -7.18 -10.19 8.07
CA LYS A 130 -7.22 -11.11 6.92
C LYS A 130 -6.74 -10.41 5.66
N HIS A 131 -7.23 -9.18 5.44
CA HIS A 131 -6.82 -8.40 4.28
C HIS A 131 -5.35 -8.00 4.33
N GLY A 132 -4.87 -7.53 5.49
CA GLY A 132 -3.46 -7.18 5.68
C GLY A 132 -2.51 -8.35 5.48
N ASN A 133 -2.88 -9.56 5.91
CA ASN A 133 -2.11 -10.78 5.62
C ASN A 133 -2.06 -11.11 4.13
N ALA A 134 -3.16 -10.89 3.40
CA ALA A 134 -3.17 -11.10 1.96
C ALA A 134 -2.26 -10.10 1.22
N ILE A 135 -2.26 -8.83 1.63
CA ILE A 135 -1.32 -7.81 1.12
C ILE A 135 0.13 -8.20 1.47
N LEU A 136 0.38 -8.71 2.68
CA LEU A 136 1.71 -9.17 3.11
C LEU A 136 2.23 -10.32 2.25
N LEU A 137 1.38 -11.29 1.94
CA LEU A 137 1.75 -12.41 1.07
C LEU A 137 2.14 -11.90 -0.31
N GLU A 138 1.26 -11.11 -0.93
CA GLU A 138 1.49 -10.51 -2.25
C GLU A 138 2.80 -9.73 -2.32
N VAL A 139 3.06 -8.84 -1.36
CA VAL A 139 4.28 -8.02 -1.38
C VAL A 139 5.53 -8.87 -1.13
N SER A 140 5.43 -9.93 -0.33
CA SER A 140 6.56 -10.84 -0.11
C SER A 140 6.92 -11.61 -1.38
N GLU A 141 5.92 -12.12 -2.09
CA GLU A 141 6.11 -12.87 -3.35
C GLU A 141 6.64 -11.95 -4.44
N LEU A 142 6.06 -10.75 -4.58
CA LEU A 142 6.49 -9.78 -5.56
C LEU A 142 7.93 -9.29 -5.33
N THR A 143 8.31 -9.06 -4.07
CA THR A 143 9.68 -8.66 -3.74
C THR A 143 10.69 -9.79 -3.92
N HIS A 144 10.27 -11.05 -3.72
CA HIS A 144 11.08 -12.21 -4.05
C HIS A 144 11.25 -12.34 -5.57
N GLU A 145 10.17 -12.27 -6.35
CA GLU A 145 10.23 -12.31 -7.82
C GLU A 145 11.15 -11.23 -8.39
N TYR A 146 11.06 -10.00 -7.87
CA TYR A 146 11.93 -8.91 -8.27
C TYR A 146 13.42 -9.17 -7.97
N ARG A 147 13.73 -9.84 -6.86
CA ARG A 147 15.12 -10.16 -6.48
C ARG A 147 15.71 -11.26 -7.34
N GLU A 148 14.89 -12.24 -7.71
CA GLU A 148 15.28 -13.38 -8.55
C GLU A 148 15.21 -13.07 -10.05
N ARG A 149 14.71 -11.89 -10.44
CA ARG A 149 14.57 -11.53 -11.86
C ARG A 149 15.92 -11.53 -12.56
N ASP A 150 15.92 -12.01 -13.80
CA ASP A 150 17.01 -11.72 -14.72
C ASP A 150 16.97 -10.22 -15.05
N LYS A 151 18.04 -9.51 -14.69
CA LYS A 151 18.13 -8.05 -14.92
C LYS A 151 18.34 -7.73 -16.40
N ASP A 152 18.73 -8.72 -17.19
CA ASP A 152 18.97 -8.59 -18.63
C ASP A 152 17.73 -8.98 -19.47
N ASP A 153 16.64 -9.48 -18.85
CA ASP A 153 15.37 -9.78 -19.54
C ASP A 153 14.51 -8.51 -19.71
N THR A 154 14.81 -7.77 -20.77
CA THR A 154 14.09 -6.54 -21.14
C THR A 154 12.74 -6.79 -21.84
N VAL A 155 12.35 -8.05 -22.08
CA VAL A 155 11.10 -8.36 -22.81
C VAL A 155 9.96 -8.62 -21.84
N LYS A 156 10.23 -9.36 -20.76
CA LYS A 156 9.21 -9.77 -19.79
C LYS A 156 8.74 -8.63 -18.89
N TYR A 157 9.64 -7.70 -18.56
CA TYR A 157 9.39 -6.70 -17.50
C TYR A 157 9.25 -5.26 -18.01
N VAL A 158 9.21 -5.06 -19.33
CA VAL A 158 8.97 -3.76 -19.95
C VAL A 158 7.50 -3.64 -20.35
N LEU A 159 6.85 -2.60 -19.83
CA LEU A 159 5.49 -2.23 -20.14
C LEU A 159 5.38 -1.71 -21.57
N ASN A 160 4.38 -2.21 -22.29
CA ASN A 160 3.91 -1.74 -23.57
C ASN A 160 2.38 -1.93 -23.66
N GLN A 161 1.75 -1.34 -24.68
CA GLN A 161 0.29 -1.41 -24.85
C GLN A 161 -0.27 -2.85 -24.94
N LYS A 162 0.54 -3.83 -25.35
CA LYS A 162 0.10 -5.23 -25.51
C LYS A 162 0.16 -6.03 -24.20
N ASN A 163 0.80 -5.50 -23.16
CA ASN A 163 1.02 -6.23 -21.91
C ASN A 163 0.63 -5.41 -20.67
N ILE A 164 -0.29 -4.45 -20.79
CA ILE A 164 -0.75 -3.62 -19.67
C ILE A 164 -1.22 -4.49 -18.49
N ASP A 165 -1.90 -5.60 -18.75
CA ASP A 165 -2.38 -6.50 -17.70
C ASP A 165 -1.26 -7.14 -16.87
N THR A 166 -0.02 -7.15 -17.35
CA THR A 166 1.13 -7.66 -16.58
C THR A 166 1.42 -6.84 -15.34
N ILE A 167 0.92 -5.59 -15.28
CA ILE A 167 1.07 -4.76 -14.08
C ILE A 167 0.09 -5.19 -12.98
N ASN A 168 -0.93 -5.99 -13.26
CA ASN A 168 -1.91 -6.42 -12.27
C ASN A 168 -1.26 -7.26 -11.16
N LEU A 169 -1.81 -7.11 -9.95
CA LEU A 169 -1.55 -7.96 -8.81
C LEU A 169 -2.33 -9.27 -8.96
N ASN A 170 -2.04 -10.27 -8.11
CA ASN A 170 -2.74 -11.56 -8.20
C ASN A 170 -4.24 -11.44 -7.85
N MET A 171 -4.63 -10.41 -7.10
CA MET A 171 -6.02 -10.11 -6.74
C MET A 171 -6.24 -8.59 -6.68
N ASP A 172 -7.49 -8.17 -6.90
CA ASP A 172 -7.88 -6.77 -6.70
C ASP A 172 -8.10 -6.46 -5.20
N TYR A 173 -7.00 -6.15 -4.52
CA TYR A 173 -6.99 -5.75 -3.11
C TYR A 173 -7.66 -4.38 -2.88
N PHE A 174 -7.77 -3.54 -3.91
CA PHE A 174 -8.28 -2.18 -3.78
C PHE A 174 -9.78 -2.12 -3.54
N THR A 175 -10.51 -3.18 -3.88
CA THR A 175 -11.96 -3.31 -3.61
C THR A 175 -12.32 -3.11 -2.14
N LYS A 176 -11.41 -3.39 -1.21
CA LYS A 176 -11.60 -3.15 0.23
C LYS A 176 -11.47 -1.68 0.65
N PHE A 177 -11.06 -0.82 -0.27
CA PHE A 177 -10.87 0.61 -0.07
C PHE A 177 -11.70 1.46 -1.03
N ASN A 178 -12.85 0.95 -1.49
CA ASN A 178 -13.80 1.63 -2.36
C ASN A 178 -13.21 2.12 -3.69
N THR A 179 -12.22 1.40 -4.22
CA THR A 179 -11.66 1.61 -5.55
C THR A 179 -11.32 0.26 -6.19
N THR A 180 -10.87 0.25 -7.44
CA THR A 180 -10.47 -0.98 -8.13
C THR A 180 -9.06 -0.85 -8.66
N GLU A 181 -8.39 -1.97 -8.84
CA GLU A 181 -7.07 -2.00 -9.44
C GLU A 181 -7.04 -1.35 -10.82
N ILE A 182 -8.11 -1.51 -11.61
CA ILE A 182 -8.26 -0.86 -12.92
C ILE A 182 -8.21 0.66 -12.79
N GLN A 183 -8.91 1.24 -11.81
CA GLN A 183 -8.88 2.69 -11.58
C GLN A 183 -7.50 3.17 -11.16
N ILE A 184 -6.82 2.40 -10.30
CA ILE A 184 -5.45 2.70 -9.86
C ILE A 184 -4.47 2.64 -11.04
N ASN A 185 -4.56 1.60 -11.88
CA ASN A 185 -3.75 1.45 -13.07
C ASN A 185 -3.92 2.65 -14.01
N LYS A 186 -5.16 3.07 -14.30
CA LYS A 186 -5.43 4.25 -15.13
C LYS A 186 -4.75 5.51 -14.59
N ILE A 187 -4.83 5.74 -13.28
CA ILE A 187 -4.19 6.90 -12.64
C ILE A 187 -2.67 6.81 -12.73
N LEU A 188 -2.08 5.65 -12.39
CA LEU A 188 -0.62 5.48 -12.43
C LEU A 188 -0.08 5.62 -13.86
N LEU A 189 -0.68 4.94 -14.83
CA LEU A 189 -0.32 5.02 -16.25
C LEU A 189 -0.37 6.47 -16.74
N SER A 190 -1.45 7.19 -16.43
CA SER A 190 -1.57 8.63 -16.74
C SER A 190 -0.44 9.48 -16.16
N ILE A 191 0.02 9.17 -14.93
CA ILE A 191 1.12 9.93 -14.31
C ILE A 191 2.46 9.64 -14.99
N TYR A 192 2.68 8.41 -15.45
CA TYR A 192 3.90 8.01 -16.19
C TYR A 192 3.82 8.30 -17.70
N GLY A 193 2.78 9.00 -18.17
CA GLY A 193 2.65 9.40 -19.57
C GLY A 193 2.20 8.28 -20.51
N TYR A 194 1.62 7.19 -19.99
CA TYR A 194 0.97 6.17 -20.80
C TYR A 194 -0.48 6.59 -21.07
N GLU A 195 -0.79 6.88 -22.33
CA GLU A 195 -2.17 7.09 -22.79
C GLU A 195 -2.91 5.75 -22.75
N THR A 196 -3.87 5.63 -21.84
CA THR A 196 -4.88 4.58 -21.93
C THR A 196 -5.97 5.13 -22.84
N ASP A 197 -6.04 4.67 -24.09
CA ASP A 197 -7.16 4.99 -24.97
C ASP A 197 -8.46 4.65 -24.22
N GLU A 198 -9.23 5.68 -23.85
CA GLU A 198 -10.65 5.45 -23.63
C GLU A 198 -11.21 5.02 -24.99
N PRO A 199 -11.95 3.90 -25.08
CA PRO A 199 -12.70 3.66 -26.29
C PRO A 199 -13.60 4.88 -26.48
N ALA A 200 -13.39 5.59 -27.59
CA ALA A 200 -14.26 6.66 -28.01
C ALA A 200 -15.69 6.13 -27.92
N VAL A 201 -16.49 6.75 -27.06
CA VAL A 201 -17.92 6.52 -27.03
C VAL A 201 -18.45 7.09 -28.34
N GLU A 202 -18.57 6.24 -29.36
CA GLU A 202 -19.47 6.48 -30.50
C GLU A 202 -20.92 6.25 -30.08
#